data_AF-A0A1I7LYG0-F1
#
_entry.id   AF-A0A1I7LYG0-F1
#
_cell.length_a   1.000
_cell.length_b   1.000
_cell.length_c   1.000
_cell.angle_alpha   90.00
_cell.angle_beta   90.00
_cell.angle_gamma   90.00
#
_symmetry.space_group_name_H-M   'P 1'
#
loop_
_entity.id
_entity.type
_entity.pdbx_description
1 polymer ?
#
loop_
_entity_poly.entity_id
_entity_poly.type
_entity_poly.pdbx_seq_one_letter_code
_entity_poly.pdbx_strand_id
1 'polypeptide(L)'
;MGRTIGLAAGLAAGLLAGLSAGPALAGECGALANLRIEAVNLHSAAEVPAAGDLPAYCRVLGTVRPATSFEVRLPLQNWNGKYYGTGCGGFCGNVLSDAPGFTNAMNYGLRRGYAASTMDGGHWGTGSADGRWAVGDLVARMDWGQRAVTETARVSKVLVRAFYDRPQQKSYFAGCSTGGRMAAMEALKYPKDFDGIISGAPALDYTGLVATTFAWVTKANTGADGKPILTTPRARLVTEAVAAACGTKDQSGLVADPRQCGFKPSSLRCTGDTSDTCLSEAEIGVLEKWYAGPTDATGRALYPGGIPLGSEAHWPRWLTGLGNAPAILPLFSADFLRYMAFWPSPGPSYRVTDFDFSVDPARMGPQAQVYNAATYDPAAGSVRPVADLSAFRDAGGKLLIYHGWGDPLVTPFMSVAFYEALAKGTDGKGAGGLDTLAKTARLFMVPGMDHCGIGTEGPGISDTGIDPLTALERWVEAGEAPRELVMTKRDAGGAAQWSRPVCAYPQVPRPEGAGLTCAAP
;
A
#
# COMPACT_ATOMS: atom_id res chain seq x y z
N MET A 1 -26.53 -34.59 83.07
CA MET A 1 -25.71 -35.82 83.25
C MET A 1 -25.74 -36.55 81.92
N GLY A 2 -24.71 -36.71 81.11
CA GLY A 2 -23.29 -36.39 81.14
C GLY A 2 -22.66 -37.30 80.09
N ARG A 3 -21.88 -36.75 79.14
CA ARG A 3 -20.71 -37.42 78.55
C ARG A 3 -19.95 -36.48 77.62
N THR A 4 -18.75 -36.19 78.07
CA THR A 4 -17.62 -35.52 77.44
C THR A 4 -16.93 -36.41 76.39
N ILE A 5 -16.34 -35.78 75.38
CA ILE A 5 -15.08 -36.05 74.62
C ILE A 5 -15.04 -34.86 73.61
N GLY A 6 -14.02 -34.03 73.39
CA GLY A 6 -12.60 -34.00 73.73
C GLY A 6 -11.81 -33.63 72.46
N LEU A 7 -11.04 -32.53 72.50
CA LEU A 7 -9.97 -32.08 71.55
C LEU A 7 -10.41 -31.52 70.18
N ALA A 8 -9.75 -30.54 69.54
CA ALA A 8 -8.61 -29.68 69.85
C ALA A 8 -8.64 -28.45 68.90
N ALA A 9 -8.06 -27.33 69.33
CA ALA A 9 -7.92 -26.11 68.55
C ALA A 9 -6.73 -26.16 67.58
N GLY A 10 -6.88 -25.54 66.40
CA GLY A 10 -5.81 -25.25 65.46
C GLY A 10 -6.19 -24.10 64.53
N LEU A 11 -5.66 -22.91 64.76
CA LEU A 11 -5.67 -21.79 63.81
C LEU A 11 -4.79 -22.15 62.60
N ALA A 12 -5.28 -21.90 61.39
CA ALA A 12 -4.45 -21.77 60.20
C ALA A 12 -4.92 -20.55 59.40
N ALA A 13 -4.01 -19.56 59.29
CA ALA A 13 -4.14 -18.39 58.44
C ALA A 13 -4.03 -18.81 56.97
N GLY A 14 -5.06 -18.51 56.17
CA GLY A 14 -5.02 -18.68 54.72
C GLY A 14 -4.45 -17.42 54.06
N LEU A 15 -3.23 -17.52 53.53
CA LEU A 15 -2.65 -16.54 52.62
C LEU A 15 -3.45 -16.47 51.31
N LEU A 16 -3.81 -15.26 50.89
CA LEU A 16 -4.14 -14.96 49.50
C LEU A 16 -2.90 -15.18 48.63
N ALA A 17 -2.91 -16.19 47.78
CA ALA A 17 -1.97 -16.33 46.68
C ALA A 17 -2.62 -15.75 45.41
N GLY A 18 -1.98 -14.73 44.84
CA GLY A 18 -2.37 -14.14 43.57
C GLY A 18 -2.28 -15.14 42.42
N LEU A 19 -3.24 -15.04 41.49
CA LEU A 19 -3.17 -15.69 40.19
C LEU A 19 -2.06 -15.05 39.37
N SER A 20 -0.85 -15.62 39.45
CA SER A 20 0.19 -15.40 38.47
C SER A 20 -0.23 -16.01 37.13
N ALA A 21 -0.26 -15.21 36.06
CA ALA A 21 -0.35 -15.71 34.69
C ALA A 21 0.78 -16.73 34.45
N GLY A 22 0.42 -17.94 34.03
CA GLY A 22 1.38 -19.02 33.81
C GLY A 22 2.35 -18.72 32.67
N PRO A 23 3.54 -19.38 32.65
CA PRO A 23 4.48 -19.27 31.55
C PRO A 23 3.89 -19.90 30.27
N ALA A 24 4.11 -19.26 29.13
CA ALA A 24 3.71 -19.81 27.83
C ALA A 24 4.48 -21.09 27.47
N LEU A 25 3.82 -21.91 26.66
CA LEU A 25 4.10 -23.32 26.42
C LEU A 25 5.25 -23.52 25.42
N ALA A 26 6.48 -23.63 25.93
CA ALA A 26 7.69 -23.89 25.14
C ALA A 26 7.68 -25.25 24.37
N GLY A 27 6.60 -26.05 24.49
CA GLY A 27 6.39 -27.31 23.77
C GLY A 27 5.30 -27.26 22.68
N GLU A 28 4.54 -26.17 22.57
CA GLU A 28 3.38 -26.08 21.66
C GLU A 28 3.74 -25.55 20.27
N CYS A 29 4.80 -24.74 20.14
CA CYS A 29 5.18 -24.20 18.84
C CYS A 29 5.51 -25.32 17.84
N GLY A 30 6.35 -26.28 18.24
CA GLY A 30 6.74 -27.40 17.38
C GLY A 30 5.56 -28.29 16.96
N ALA A 31 4.50 -28.37 17.76
CA ALA A 31 3.31 -29.16 17.45
C ALA A 31 2.55 -28.61 16.23
N LEU A 32 2.61 -27.30 15.97
CA LEU A 32 1.95 -26.68 14.83
C LEU A 32 2.44 -27.23 13.49
N ALA A 33 3.70 -27.66 13.37
CA ALA A 33 4.23 -28.24 12.14
C ALA A 33 3.46 -29.50 11.68
N ASN A 34 2.79 -30.19 12.61
CA ASN A 34 2.03 -31.41 12.34
C ASN A 34 0.53 -31.15 12.13
N LEU A 35 0.08 -29.90 12.28
CA LEU A 35 -1.32 -29.53 12.12
C LEU A 35 -1.78 -29.78 10.67
N ARG A 36 -2.95 -30.41 10.53
CA ARG A 36 -3.55 -30.66 9.23
C ARG A 36 -4.56 -29.56 8.91
N ILE A 37 -4.21 -28.73 7.93
CA ILE A 37 -5.07 -27.68 7.41
C ILE A 37 -5.35 -27.98 5.94
N GLU A 38 -6.60 -27.90 5.53
CA GLU A 38 -7.01 -28.15 4.14
C GLU A 38 -6.21 -27.28 3.17
N ALA A 39 -5.67 -27.93 2.13
CA ALA A 39 -4.85 -27.33 1.07
C ALA A 39 -3.55 -26.66 1.55
N VAL A 40 -3.01 -27.02 2.72
CA VAL A 40 -1.77 -26.45 3.26
C VAL A 40 -0.72 -27.52 3.50
N ASN A 41 0.53 -27.20 3.15
CA ASN A 41 1.71 -27.92 3.61
C ASN A 41 2.45 -27.02 4.60
N LEU A 42 2.54 -27.41 5.87
CA LEU A 42 3.38 -26.73 6.86
C LEU A 42 4.79 -27.31 6.79
N HIS A 43 5.79 -26.44 6.67
CA HIS A 43 7.19 -26.82 6.48
C HIS A 43 7.95 -26.87 7.79
N SER A 44 7.70 -25.89 8.67
CA SER A 44 8.34 -25.84 9.99
C SER A 44 7.52 -25.01 10.96
N ALA A 45 7.67 -25.30 12.24
CA ALA A 45 7.24 -24.46 13.34
C ALA A 45 8.33 -24.47 14.41
N ALA A 46 8.91 -23.31 14.72
CA ALA A 46 10.04 -23.20 15.63
C ALA A 46 10.00 -21.90 16.42
N GLU A 47 10.39 -21.96 17.69
CA GLU A 47 10.53 -20.77 18.53
C GLU A 47 11.73 -19.95 18.10
N VAL A 48 11.53 -18.64 18.04
CA VAL A 48 12.57 -17.65 17.78
C VAL A 48 12.69 -16.78 19.04
N PRO A 49 13.88 -16.67 19.64
CA PRO A 49 14.08 -15.85 20.82
C PRO A 49 13.88 -14.37 20.48
N ALA A 50 13.58 -13.57 21.51
CA ALA A 50 13.48 -12.12 21.36
C ALA A 50 14.81 -11.54 20.84
N ALA A 51 14.73 -10.57 19.93
CA ALA A 51 15.88 -9.92 19.32
C ALA A 51 15.55 -8.47 18.97
N GLY A 52 16.41 -7.53 19.39
CA GLY A 52 16.16 -6.10 19.22
C GLY A 52 14.87 -5.68 19.91
N ASP A 53 13.96 -5.07 19.17
CA ASP A 53 12.63 -4.65 19.63
C ASP A 53 11.52 -5.67 19.31
N LEU A 54 11.86 -6.83 18.76
CA LEU A 54 10.90 -7.91 18.50
C LEU A 54 10.77 -8.84 19.72
N PRO A 55 9.54 -9.21 20.13
CA PRO A 55 9.33 -10.20 21.19
C PRO A 55 9.79 -11.58 20.73
N ALA A 56 9.89 -12.55 21.64
CA ALA A 56 10.02 -13.96 21.25
C ALA A 56 8.71 -14.44 20.59
N TYR A 57 8.80 -15.28 19.55
CA TYR A 57 7.64 -15.76 18.81
C TYR A 57 7.81 -17.20 18.31
N CYS A 58 6.70 -17.91 18.11
CA CYS A 58 6.66 -19.11 17.30
C CYS A 58 6.60 -18.72 15.81
N ARG A 59 7.58 -19.16 15.02
CA ARG A 59 7.64 -18.96 13.57
C ARG A 59 7.11 -20.20 12.86
N VAL A 60 6.07 -20.02 12.05
CA VAL A 60 5.50 -21.08 11.20
C VAL A 60 5.71 -20.72 9.73
N LEU A 61 6.35 -21.63 8.98
CA LEU A 61 6.51 -21.52 7.53
C LEU A 61 5.64 -22.56 6.84
N GLY A 62 5.00 -22.19 5.74
CA GLY A 62 4.15 -23.11 4.99
C GLY A 62 3.86 -22.63 3.57
N THR A 63 3.13 -23.47 2.84
CA THR A 63 2.62 -23.15 1.51
C THR A 63 1.15 -23.53 1.42
N VAL A 64 0.31 -22.59 1.01
CA VAL A 64 -1.05 -22.88 0.55
C VAL A 64 -0.99 -23.33 -0.90
N ARG A 65 -1.65 -24.44 -1.22
CA ARG A 65 -1.67 -24.98 -2.58
C ARG A 65 -2.33 -24.00 -3.55
N PRO A 66 -1.80 -23.90 -4.78
CA PRO A 66 -0.69 -24.69 -5.31
C PRO A 66 0.68 -24.20 -4.83
N ALA A 67 0.89 -22.89 -4.62
CA ALA A 67 2.24 -22.34 -4.47
C ALA A 67 2.38 -21.07 -3.60
N THR A 68 1.35 -20.62 -2.87
CA THR A 68 1.47 -19.41 -2.02
C THR A 68 2.27 -19.72 -0.77
N SER A 69 3.54 -19.32 -0.72
CA SER A 69 4.36 -19.45 0.48
C SER A 69 4.03 -18.33 1.47
N PHE A 70 4.03 -18.67 2.75
CA PHE A 70 3.73 -17.72 3.82
C PHE A 70 4.60 -17.95 5.04
N GLU A 71 4.68 -16.90 5.87
CA GLU A 71 5.18 -16.98 7.23
C GLU A 71 4.14 -16.43 8.20
N VAL A 72 3.96 -17.10 9.34
CA VAL A 72 3.17 -16.62 10.48
C VAL A 72 4.09 -16.54 11.71
N ARG A 73 4.04 -15.41 12.42
CA ARG A 73 4.75 -15.18 13.69
C ARG A 73 3.72 -15.00 14.81
N LEU A 74 3.78 -15.86 15.81
CA LEU A 74 2.86 -15.88 16.94
C LEU A 74 3.66 -15.51 18.22
N PRO A 75 3.48 -14.31 18.80
CA PRO A 75 4.15 -13.94 20.06
C PRO A 75 4.01 -15.02 21.12
N LEU A 76 5.13 -15.43 21.74
CA LEU A 76 5.10 -16.39 22.84
C LEU A 76 4.49 -15.77 24.11
N GLN A 77 4.59 -14.46 24.26
CA GLN A 77 4.04 -13.72 25.40
C GLN A 77 3.38 -12.44 24.92
N ASN A 78 2.49 -11.90 25.75
CA ASN A 78 1.85 -10.60 25.52
C ASN A 78 1.13 -10.48 24.16
N TRP A 79 0.59 -11.58 23.64
CA TRP A 79 -0.31 -11.51 22.49
C TRP A 79 -1.53 -10.66 22.85
N ASN A 80 -1.76 -9.61 22.06
CA ASN A 80 -2.81 -8.62 22.29
C ASN A 80 -4.21 -9.10 21.89
N GLY A 81 -4.36 -10.37 21.49
CA GLY A 81 -5.63 -10.96 21.05
C GLY A 81 -5.99 -10.67 19.59
N LYS A 82 -5.10 -10.05 18.80
CA LYS A 82 -5.38 -9.59 17.43
C LYS A 82 -4.46 -10.24 16.40
N TYR A 83 -4.91 -10.27 15.15
CA TYR A 83 -4.16 -10.75 13.98
C TYR A 83 -3.85 -9.60 13.01
N TYR A 84 -2.65 -9.59 12.45
CA TYR A 84 -2.15 -8.58 11.52
C TYR A 84 -1.52 -9.23 10.27
N GLY A 85 -2.24 -9.21 9.16
CA GLY A 85 -1.70 -9.63 7.86
C GLY A 85 -1.06 -8.46 7.12
N THR A 86 0.05 -8.70 6.43
CA THR A 86 0.64 -7.73 5.52
C THR A 86 0.68 -8.21 4.08
N GLY A 87 0.43 -7.31 3.14
CA GLY A 87 0.63 -7.55 1.72
C GLY A 87 2.10 -7.49 1.31
N CYS A 88 2.35 -7.75 0.02
CA CYS A 88 3.68 -7.69 -0.59
C CYS A 88 3.78 -6.54 -1.61
N GLY A 89 4.95 -6.36 -2.24
CA GLY A 89 5.24 -5.26 -3.16
C GLY A 89 5.65 -5.71 -4.56
N GLY A 90 5.44 -4.83 -5.56
CA GLY A 90 5.75 -5.13 -6.96
C GLY A 90 4.95 -6.31 -7.51
N PHE A 91 5.56 -7.17 -8.31
CA PHE A 91 4.96 -8.42 -8.78
C PHE A 91 5.01 -9.55 -7.75
N CYS A 92 5.57 -9.28 -6.55
CA CYS A 92 5.86 -10.25 -5.50
C CYS A 92 6.62 -11.49 -6.03
N GLY A 93 6.87 -12.51 -5.21
CA GLY A 93 7.82 -13.59 -5.55
C GLY A 93 8.72 -14.02 -4.40
N ASN A 94 8.63 -13.35 -3.25
CA ASN A 94 9.41 -13.65 -2.05
C ASN A 94 8.58 -13.40 -0.79
N VAL A 95 8.76 -14.25 0.22
CA VAL A 95 8.22 -14.02 1.57
C VAL A 95 9.13 -13.03 2.29
N LEU A 96 8.73 -11.76 2.32
CA LEU A 96 9.55 -10.66 2.83
C LEU A 96 9.36 -10.43 4.33
N SER A 97 9.70 -11.45 5.12
CA SER A 97 9.33 -11.48 6.54
C SER A 97 9.97 -10.41 7.41
N ASP A 98 11.22 -10.08 7.10
CA ASP A 98 12.03 -9.12 7.83
C ASP A 98 12.26 -7.82 7.04
N ALA A 99 11.41 -7.56 6.04
CA ALA A 99 11.48 -6.30 5.31
C ALA A 99 11.30 -5.12 6.29
N PRO A 100 12.18 -4.12 6.22
CA PRO A 100 11.98 -2.89 6.96
C PRO A 100 10.73 -2.19 6.43
N GLY A 101 10.04 -1.50 7.32
CA GLY A 101 8.85 -0.75 6.98
C GLY A 101 8.04 -0.43 8.22
N PHE A 102 7.04 0.42 8.02
CA PHE A 102 6.08 0.77 9.04
C PHE A 102 4.82 -0.10 8.91
N THR A 103 3.68 0.47 8.58
CA THR A 103 2.39 -0.25 8.53
C THR A 103 2.27 -1.32 7.46
N ASN A 104 3.23 -1.53 6.57
CA ASN A 104 3.18 -2.58 5.55
C ASN A 104 4.20 -3.70 5.80
N ALA A 105 4.84 -3.72 6.97
CA ALA A 105 5.79 -4.76 7.37
C ALA A 105 5.22 -5.61 8.51
N MET A 106 5.29 -6.94 8.41
CA MET A 106 4.71 -7.83 9.44
C MET A 106 5.32 -7.57 10.82
N ASN A 107 6.62 -7.26 10.88
CA ASN A 107 7.32 -6.97 12.14
C ASN A 107 6.79 -5.72 12.85
N TYR A 108 6.12 -4.80 12.15
CA TYR A 108 5.44 -3.68 12.80
C TYR A 108 4.24 -4.15 13.64
N GLY A 109 3.43 -5.07 13.11
CA GLY A 109 2.36 -5.72 13.88
C GLY A 109 2.91 -6.55 15.04
N LEU A 110 3.97 -7.34 14.79
CA LEU A 110 4.57 -8.18 15.82
C LEU A 110 5.07 -7.37 17.03
N ARG A 111 5.70 -6.22 16.80
CA ARG A 111 6.13 -5.28 17.86
C ARG A 111 4.98 -4.77 18.73
N ARG A 112 3.78 -4.65 18.15
CA ARG A 112 2.55 -4.23 18.84
C ARG A 112 1.80 -5.41 19.49
N GLY A 113 2.39 -6.60 19.52
CA GLY A 113 1.83 -7.79 20.16
C GLY A 113 0.82 -8.55 19.30
N TYR A 114 0.76 -8.31 17.99
CA TYR A 114 -0.10 -9.06 17.08
C TYR A 114 0.49 -10.43 16.74
N ALA A 115 -0.38 -11.41 16.50
CA ALA A 115 -0.03 -12.51 15.61
C ALA A 115 0.10 -11.93 14.19
N ALA A 116 1.23 -12.11 13.53
CA ALA A 116 1.53 -11.43 12.26
C ALA A 116 1.79 -12.43 11.12
N SER A 117 1.47 -12.07 9.88
CA SER A 117 1.81 -12.90 8.72
C SER A 117 2.14 -12.10 7.47
N THR A 118 2.91 -12.71 6.58
CA THR A 118 3.13 -12.23 5.20
C THR A 118 3.21 -13.40 4.21
N MET A 119 3.25 -13.10 2.92
CA MET A 119 3.22 -14.09 1.83
C MET A 119 3.99 -13.62 0.59
N ASP A 120 4.23 -14.55 -0.34
CA ASP A 120 4.99 -14.31 -1.57
C ASP A 120 4.15 -13.89 -2.79
N GLY A 121 2.82 -13.92 -2.70
CA GLY A 121 1.96 -13.64 -3.86
C GLY A 121 1.58 -14.84 -4.70
N GLY A 122 1.91 -16.07 -4.30
CA GLY A 122 1.52 -17.29 -5.03
C GLY A 122 2.55 -17.87 -5.97
N HIS A 123 3.78 -17.36 -5.93
CA HIS A 123 4.86 -17.78 -6.82
C HIS A 123 6.21 -17.34 -6.24
N TRP A 124 7.28 -17.86 -6.82
CA TRP A 124 8.65 -17.39 -6.59
C TRP A 124 9.10 -16.46 -7.72
N GLY A 125 9.94 -15.45 -7.41
CA GLY A 125 10.53 -14.55 -8.39
C GLY A 125 11.88 -13.99 -7.92
N THR A 126 12.75 -13.61 -8.88
CA THR A 126 14.11 -13.13 -8.54
C THR A 126 14.14 -11.72 -7.95
N GLY A 127 13.03 -10.99 -8.02
CA GLY A 127 12.91 -9.62 -7.52
C GLY A 127 11.50 -9.07 -7.73
N SER A 128 11.23 -7.89 -7.18
CA SER A 128 9.89 -7.29 -7.19
C SER A 128 9.40 -6.86 -8.58
N ALA A 129 10.27 -6.81 -9.60
CA ALA A 129 9.89 -6.50 -10.98
C ALA A 129 10.00 -7.72 -11.92
N ASP A 130 10.25 -8.93 -11.39
CA ASP A 130 10.32 -10.14 -12.21
C ASP A 130 8.91 -10.58 -12.62
N GLY A 131 8.57 -10.45 -13.90
CA GLY A 131 7.27 -10.83 -14.44
C GLY A 131 7.21 -12.26 -14.99
N ARG A 132 8.35 -12.96 -15.06
CA ARG A 132 8.48 -14.24 -15.81
C ARG A 132 7.67 -15.38 -15.21
N TRP A 133 7.40 -15.33 -13.91
CA TRP A 133 6.55 -16.31 -13.22
C TRP A 133 5.15 -16.43 -13.83
N ALA A 134 4.65 -15.37 -14.48
CA ALA A 134 3.31 -15.32 -15.03
C ALA A 134 3.17 -16.02 -16.39
N VAL A 135 4.27 -16.43 -17.01
CA VAL A 135 4.26 -17.03 -18.36
C VAL A 135 3.63 -18.42 -18.29
N GLY A 136 2.51 -18.61 -18.96
CA GLY A 136 1.83 -19.91 -19.03
C GLY A 136 1.10 -20.36 -17.76
N ASP A 137 1.18 -19.58 -16.67
CA ASP A 137 0.58 -19.94 -15.37
C ASP A 137 -0.60 -19.02 -15.01
N LEU A 138 -1.81 -19.47 -15.36
CA LEU A 138 -3.04 -18.74 -14.98
C LEU A 138 -3.33 -18.82 -13.48
N VAL A 139 -2.86 -19.87 -12.78
CA VAL A 139 -3.16 -20.05 -11.36
C VAL A 139 -2.32 -19.10 -10.52
N ALA A 140 -1.03 -18.98 -10.79
CA ALA A 140 -0.16 -17.99 -10.15
C ALA A 140 -0.68 -16.55 -10.36
N ARG A 141 -1.22 -16.26 -11.55
CA ARG A 141 -1.83 -14.94 -11.85
C ARG A 141 -3.06 -14.68 -10.99
N MET A 142 -3.90 -15.70 -10.81
CA MET A 142 -5.08 -15.63 -9.93
C MET A 142 -4.69 -15.54 -8.45
N ASP A 143 -3.63 -16.23 -8.03
CA ASP A 143 -3.08 -16.12 -6.67
C ASP A 143 -2.62 -14.69 -6.39
N TRP A 144 -1.73 -14.17 -7.22
CA TRP A 144 -1.20 -12.82 -7.07
C TRP A 144 -2.29 -11.75 -7.19
N GLY A 145 -3.21 -11.94 -8.13
CA GLY A 145 -4.31 -11.01 -8.38
C GLY A 145 -5.33 -10.97 -7.25
N GLN A 146 -5.71 -12.13 -6.68
CA GLN A 146 -6.93 -12.23 -5.87
C GLN A 146 -6.83 -13.17 -4.67
N ARG A 147 -6.30 -14.39 -4.83
CA ARG A 147 -6.51 -15.46 -3.83
C ARG A 147 -5.51 -15.45 -2.68
N ALA A 148 -4.29 -14.99 -2.91
CA ALA A 148 -3.21 -15.35 -2.00
C ALA A 148 -3.33 -14.68 -0.61
N VAL A 149 -3.94 -13.49 -0.50
CA VAL A 149 -4.16 -12.84 0.80
C VAL A 149 -5.26 -13.54 1.61
N THR A 150 -6.45 -13.75 1.03
CA THR A 150 -7.55 -14.47 1.71
C THR A 150 -7.14 -15.86 2.21
N GLU A 151 -6.36 -16.60 1.41
CA GLU A 151 -5.87 -17.91 1.82
C GLU A 151 -4.83 -17.85 2.95
N THR A 152 -3.90 -16.90 2.90
CA THR A 152 -2.97 -16.67 4.02
C THR A 152 -3.73 -16.25 5.28
N ALA A 153 -4.78 -15.43 5.18
CA ALA A 153 -5.61 -15.04 6.30
C ALA A 153 -6.34 -16.23 6.92
N ARG A 154 -6.94 -17.10 6.09
CA ARG A 154 -7.61 -18.34 6.52
C ARG A 154 -6.66 -19.21 7.33
N VAL A 155 -5.48 -19.48 6.80
CA VAL A 155 -4.49 -20.36 7.45
C VAL A 155 -3.94 -19.75 8.73
N SER A 156 -3.63 -18.45 8.71
CA SER A 156 -3.13 -17.74 9.89
C SER A 156 -4.12 -17.78 11.05
N LYS A 157 -5.42 -17.60 10.78
CA LYS A 157 -6.47 -17.67 11.81
C LYS A 157 -6.63 -19.08 12.39
N VAL A 158 -6.43 -20.13 11.59
CA VAL A 158 -6.41 -21.53 12.08
C VAL A 158 -5.20 -21.75 13.00
N LEU A 159 -4.02 -21.27 12.60
CA LEU A 159 -2.79 -21.37 13.41
C LEU A 159 -2.91 -20.58 14.73
N VAL A 160 -3.46 -19.36 14.68
CA VAL A 160 -3.75 -18.55 15.88
C VAL A 160 -4.63 -19.31 16.86
N ARG A 161 -5.75 -19.88 16.37
CA ARG A 161 -6.66 -20.66 17.23
C ARG A 161 -5.98 -21.89 17.81
N ALA A 162 -5.19 -22.60 17.03
CA ALA A 162 -4.48 -23.79 17.47
C ALA A 162 -3.41 -23.49 18.51
N PHE A 163 -2.71 -22.35 18.40
CA PHE A 163 -1.61 -21.98 19.28
C PHE A 163 -2.07 -21.32 20.60
N TYR A 164 -3.13 -20.50 20.56
CA TYR A 164 -3.60 -19.76 21.74
C TYR A 164 -4.85 -20.36 22.40
N ASP A 165 -5.36 -21.49 21.89
CA ASP A 165 -6.63 -22.13 22.28
C ASP A 165 -7.86 -21.18 22.22
N ARG A 166 -7.76 -20.11 21.44
CA ARG A 166 -8.84 -19.14 21.21
C ARG A 166 -8.63 -18.38 19.90
N PRO A 167 -9.70 -17.97 19.20
CA PRO A 167 -9.56 -17.14 18.01
C PRO A 167 -9.08 -15.73 18.36
N GLN A 168 -8.54 -15.03 17.37
CA GLN A 168 -8.35 -13.58 17.44
C GLN A 168 -9.68 -12.85 17.62
N GLN A 169 -9.67 -11.78 18.42
CA GLN A 169 -10.82 -10.91 18.64
C GLN A 169 -11.04 -9.93 17.49
N LYS A 170 -9.94 -9.48 16.86
CA LYS A 170 -9.93 -8.60 15.70
C LYS A 170 -8.82 -9.00 14.72
N SER A 171 -9.08 -8.79 13.43
CA SER A 171 -8.07 -8.95 12.38
C SER A 171 -7.90 -7.70 11.54
N TYR A 172 -6.64 -7.40 11.24
CA TYR A 172 -6.24 -6.23 10.46
C TYR A 172 -5.38 -6.66 9.28
N PHE A 173 -5.53 -5.97 8.15
CA PHE A 173 -4.65 -6.10 7.01
C PHE A 173 -4.05 -4.75 6.64
N ALA A 174 -2.80 -4.75 6.22
CA ALA A 174 -2.17 -3.54 5.71
C ALA A 174 -1.23 -3.84 4.55
N GLY A 175 -1.25 -2.97 3.55
CA GLY A 175 -0.32 -3.03 2.45
C GLY A 175 -0.18 -1.68 1.77
N CYS A 176 0.94 -1.50 1.08
CA CYS A 176 1.17 -0.33 0.25
C CYS A 176 1.53 -0.75 -1.17
N SER A 177 1.25 0.07 -2.20
CA SER A 177 1.51 -0.27 -3.61
C SER A 177 0.67 -1.46 -4.08
N THR A 178 1.28 -2.52 -4.61
CA THR A 178 0.62 -3.82 -4.83
C THR A 178 -0.10 -4.33 -3.58
N GLY A 179 0.49 -4.18 -2.40
CA GLY A 179 -0.17 -4.53 -1.14
C GLY A 179 -1.39 -3.66 -0.85
N GLY A 180 -1.37 -2.38 -1.28
CA GLY A 180 -2.52 -1.49 -1.18
C GLY A 180 -3.65 -1.92 -2.13
N ARG A 181 -3.31 -2.39 -3.34
CA ARG A 181 -4.27 -3.03 -4.26
C ARG A 181 -4.85 -4.30 -3.67
N MET A 182 -4.01 -5.16 -3.08
CA MET A 182 -4.46 -6.37 -2.38
C MET A 182 -5.41 -6.02 -1.22
N ALA A 183 -5.09 -4.98 -0.43
CA ALA A 183 -5.93 -4.47 0.63
C ALA A 183 -7.30 -4.03 0.10
N ALA A 184 -7.33 -3.28 -1.02
CA ALA A 184 -8.58 -2.91 -1.67
C ALA A 184 -9.35 -4.14 -2.18
N MET A 185 -8.67 -5.12 -2.76
CA MET A 185 -9.28 -6.36 -3.23
C MET A 185 -9.93 -7.15 -2.08
N GLU A 186 -9.27 -7.26 -0.93
CA GLU A 186 -9.82 -7.89 0.28
C GLU A 186 -11.10 -7.20 0.75
N ALA A 187 -11.10 -5.87 0.83
CA ALA A 187 -12.29 -5.11 1.21
C ALA A 187 -13.47 -5.32 0.23
N LEU A 188 -13.17 -5.45 -1.06
CA LEU A 188 -14.18 -5.54 -2.12
C LEU A 188 -14.70 -6.96 -2.35
N LYS A 189 -13.86 -8.00 -2.19
CA LYS A 189 -14.21 -9.39 -2.52
C LYS A 189 -14.27 -10.34 -1.32
N TYR A 190 -13.51 -10.07 -0.26
CA TYR A 190 -13.37 -10.95 0.89
C TYR A 190 -13.76 -10.22 2.19
N PRO A 191 -15.01 -9.74 2.29
CA PRO A 191 -15.43 -8.74 3.28
C PRO A 191 -15.36 -9.20 4.76
N LYS A 192 -15.06 -10.48 5.02
CA LYS A 192 -15.02 -11.07 6.36
C LYS A 192 -13.61 -11.46 6.81
N ASP A 193 -12.60 -11.21 5.98
CA ASP A 193 -11.24 -11.61 6.31
C ASP A 193 -10.59 -10.65 7.32
N PHE A 194 -10.98 -9.38 7.32
CA PHE A 194 -10.42 -8.37 8.21
C PHE A 194 -11.50 -7.41 8.73
N ASP A 195 -11.43 -7.07 10.02
CA ASP A 195 -12.24 -6.01 10.62
C ASP A 195 -11.76 -4.61 10.19
N GLY A 196 -10.45 -4.46 9.98
CA GLY A 196 -9.81 -3.21 9.56
C GLY A 196 -8.78 -3.42 8.46
N ILE A 197 -8.80 -2.57 7.44
CA ILE A 197 -7.89 -2.64 6.29
C ILE A 197 -7.22 -1.29 6.05
N ILE A 198 -5.89 -1.29 5.89
CA ILE A 198 -5.11 -0.14 5.41
C ILE A 198 -4.68 -0.38 3.97
N SER A 199 -5.13 0.48 3.07
CA SER A 199 -4.78 0.49 1.65
C SER A 199 -3.92 1.72 1.34
N GLY A 200 -2.60 1.56 1.41
CA GLY A 200 -1.62 2.62 1.14
C GLY A 200 -1.23 2.68 -0.34
N ALA A 201 -1.15 3.88 -0.92
CA ALA A 201 -0.78 4.14 -2.31
C ALA A 201 -1.20 3.02 -3.29
N PRO A 202 -2.50 2.67 -3.37
CA PRO A 202 -2.92 1.41 -3.95
C PRO A 202 -2.82 1.42 -5.48
N ALA A 203 -2.14 0.43 -6.05
CA ALA A 203 -2.05 0.21 -7.50
C ALA A 203 -3.35 -0.42 -8.06
N LEU A 204 -4.45 0.33 -8.00
CA LEU A 204 -5.83 -0.17 -8.18
C LEU A 204 -6.13 -0.69 -9.58
N ASP A 205 -5.82 0.12 -10.60
CA ASP A 205 -5.89 -0.25 -12.02
C ASP A 205 -4.48 -0.63 -12.47
N TYR A 206 -4.09 -1.86 -12.17
CA TYR A 206 -2.74 -2.33 -12.35
C TYR A 206 -2.33 -2.38 -13.83
N THR A 207 -3.24 -2.80 -14.71
CA THR A 207 -2.99 -2.78 -16.16
C THR A 207 -2.86 -1.35 -16.69
N GLY A 208 -3.76 -0.43 -16.30
CA GLY A 208 -3.67 0.96 -16.71
C GLY A 208 -2.41 1.63 -16.18
N LEU A 209 -2.01 1.34 -14.95
CA LEU A 209 -0.82 1.92 -14.34
C LEU A 209 0.48 1.38 -14.94
N VAL A 210 0.71 0.06 -14.85
CA VAL A 210 2.02 -0.56 -15.10
C VAL A 210 2.28 -0.78 -16.59
N ALA A 211 1.23 -0.98 -17.39
CA ALA A 211 1.37 -0.97 -18.85
C ALA A 211 1.16 0.44 -19.39
N THR A 212 -0.05 0.98 -19.35
CA THR A 212 -0.39 2.21 -20.10
C THR A 212 0.37 3.44 -19.59
N THR A 213 0.26 3.78 -18.30
CA THR A 213 0.90 4.97 -17.73
C THR A 213 2.42 4.85 -17.75
N PHE A 214 2.99 3.70 -17.38
CA PHE A 214 4.45 3.56 -17.38
C PHE A 214 5.05 3.52 -18.78
N ALA A 215 4.37 2.91 -19.75
CA ALA A 215 4.79 2.97 -21.14
C ALA A 215 4.74 4.39 -21.68
N TRP A 216 3.72 5.18 -21.29
CA TRP A 216 3.62 6.59 -21.65
C TRP A 216 4.79 7.39 -21.09
N VAL A 217 5.06 7.29 -19.80
CA VAL A 217 6.15 7.99 -19.11
C VAL A 217 7.51 7.62 -19.73
N THR A 218 7.74 6.32 -19.96
CA THR A 218 8.99 5.81 -20.55
C THR A 218 9.16 6.31 -21.99
N LYS A 219 8.12 6.19 -22.82
CA LYS A 219 8.17 6.58 -24.24
C LYS A 219 8.27 8.09 -24.41
N ALA A 220 7.60 8.87 -23.57
CA ALA A 220 7.70 10.32 -23.56
C ALA A 220 9.14 10.80 -23.30
N ASN A 221 9.89 10.10 -22.45
CA ASN A 221 11.27 10.46 -22.10
C ASN A 221 12.34 9.76 -22.97
N THR A 222 11.96 8.96 -23.97
CA THR A 222 12.93 8.27 -24.83
C THR A 222 13.19 9.07 -26.10
N GLY A 223 14.43 9.52 -26.28
CA GLY A 223 14.91 10.23 -27.46
C GLY A 223 15.05 9.33 -28.69
N ALA A 224 15.28 9.95 -29.86
CA ALA A 224 15.46 9.23 -31.13
C ALA A 224 16.69 8.29 -31.13
N ASP A 225 17.68 8.56 -30.28
CA ASP A 225 18.87 7.74 -30.05
C ASP A 225 18.64 6.64 -28.99
N GLY A 226 17.41 6.52 -28.46
CA GLY A 226 17.04 5.58 -27.42
C GLY A 226 17.46 5.99 -26.01
N LYS A 227 18.01 7.19 -25.82
CA LYS A 227 18.46 7.68 -24.49
C LYS A 227 17.42 8.57 -23.82
N PRO A 228 17.47 8.73 -22.49
CA PRO A 228 16.60 9.68 -21.78
C PRO A 228 16.78 11.12 -22.25
N ILE A 229 15.67 11.82 -22.50
CA ILE A 229 15.66 13.25 -22.85
C ILE A 229 15.85 14.11 -21.58
N LEU A 230 15.07 13.84 -20.54
CA LEU A 230 15.11 14.46 -19.23
C LEU A 230 15.93 13.60 -18.27
N THR A 231 16.91 14.21 -17.61
CA THR A 231 17.85 13.55 -16.69
C THR A 231 17.78 14.15 -15.27
N THR A 232 18.38 13.47 -14.30
CA THR A 232 18.34 13.87 -12.87
C THR A 232 18.83 15.29 -12.57
N PRO A 233 19.90 15.83 -13.19
CA PRO A 233 20.28 17.23 -12.98
C PRO A 233 19.16 18.22 -13.36
N ARG A 234 18.36 17.88 -14.38
CA ARG A 234 17.23 18.69 -14.84
C ARG A 234 16.05 18.60 -13.89
N ALA A 235 15.82 17.44 -13.25
CA ALA A 235 14.74 17.27 -12.28
C ALA A 235 14.81 18.29 -11.14
N ARG A 236 16.02 18.63 -10.65
CA ARG A 236 16.21 19.63 -9.59
C ARG A 236 15.69 21.01 -10.00
N LEU A 237 15.99 21.47 -11.22
CA LEU A 237 15.49 22.75 -11.75
C LEU A 237 13.95 22.77 -11.76
N VAL A 238 13.34 21.65 -12.15
CA VAL A 238 11.87 21.51 -12.16
C VAL A 238 11.31 21.52 -10.74
N THR A 239 11.92 20.80 -9.80
CA THR A 239 11.54 20.80 -8.37
C THR A 239 11.49 22.22 -7.80
N GLU A 240 12.54 23.00 -8.03
CA GLU A 240 12.64 24.38 -7.53
C GLU A 240 11.56 25.28 -8.15
N ALA A 241 11.29 25.12 -9.45
CA ALA A 241 10.27 25.91 -10.14
C ALA A 241 8.83 25.56 -9.72
N VAL A 242 8.53 24.27 -9.53
CA VAL A 242 7.23 23.81 -9.03
C VAL A 242 7.02 24.26 -7.59
N ALA A 243 8.04 24.13 -6.74
CA ALA A 243 8.00 24.62 -5.36
C ALA A 243 7.78 26.14 -5.30
N ALA A 244 8.41 26.92 -6.18
CA ALA A 244 8.19 28.37 -6.24
C ALA A 244 6.77 28.74 -6.73
N ALA A 245 6.20 27.97 -7.65
CA ALA A 245 4.88 28.24 -8.22
C ALA A 245 3.73 27.79 -7.31
N CYS A 246 3.91 26.67 -6.58
CA CYS A 246 2.81 25.94 -5.94
C CYS A 246 3.09 25.51 -4.49
N GLY A 247 4.33 25.65 -4.05
CA GLY A 247 4.75 25.24 -2.72
C GLY A 247 4.27 26.19 -1.63
N THR A 248 3.99 25.60 -0.47
CA THR A 248 3.72 26.34 0.77
C THR A 248 5.00 27.03 1.27
N LYS A 249 4.89 28.30 1.68
CA LYS A 249 6.04 29.10 2.14
C LYS A 249 6.61 28.61 3.46
N ASP A 250 5.75 28.08 4.32
CA ASP A 250 6.00 27.64 5.68
C ASP A 250 6.54 26.20 5.79
N GLN A 251 6.54 25.42 4.70
CA GLN A 251 7.11 24.06 4.67
C GLN A 251 8.00 23.83 3.44
N SER A 252 8.90 24.78 3.17
CA SER A 252 9.98 24.61 2.19
C SER A 252 9.50 24.13 0.81
N GLY A 253 8.37 24.66 0.33
CA GLY A 253 7.89 24.37 -1.01
C GLY A 253 6.98 23.15 -1.13
N LEU A 254 6.46 22.61 -0.02
CA LEU A 254 5.52 21.49 -0.02
C LEU A 254 4.27 21.81 -0.86
N VAL A 255 4.01 21.03 -1.90
CA VAL A 255 2.77 21.09 -2.68
C VAL A 255 1.68 20.33 -1.93
N ALA A 256 0.67 21.05 -1.45
CA ALA A 256 -0.40 20.48 -0.62
C ALA A 256 -1.40 19.64 -1.43
N ASP A 257 -1.74 20.08 -2.65
CA ASP A 257 -2.61 19.38 -3.58
C ASP A 257 -2.19 19.73 -5.03
N PRO A 258 -1.64 18.79 -5.81
CA PRO A 258 -1.18 19.04 -7.18
C PRO A 258 -2.30 19.48 -8.12
N ARG A 259 -3.57 19.17 -7.82
CA ARG A 259 -4.72 19.56 -8.66
C ARG A 259 -4.96 21.06 -8.68
N GLN A 260 -4.45 21.78 -7.69
CA GLN A 260 -4.59 23.23 -7.55
C GLN A 260 -3.38 23.98 -8.09
N CYS A 261 -2.33 23.28 -8.53
CA CYS A 261 -1.09 23.87 -8.99
C CYS A 261 -1.22 24.30 -10.47
N GLY A 262 -1.00 25.60 -10.73
CA GLY A 262 -1.04 26.19 -12.06
C GLY A 262 0.31 26.23 -12.79
N PHE A 263 1.32 25.49 -12.32
CA PHE A 263 2.65 25.45 -12.93
C PHE A 263 2.58 25.03 -14.40
N LYS A 264 3.33 25.71 -15.26
CA LYS A 264 3.45 25.38 -16.69
C LYS A 264 4.90 25.12 -17.03
N PRO A 265 5.25 23.95 -17.61
CA PRO A 265 6.62 23.64 -18.02
C PRO A 265 7.25 24.74 -18.89
N SER A 266 6.47 25.35 -19.78
CA SER A 266 6.92 26.43 -20.67
C SER A 266 7.58 27.62 -19.95
N SER A 267 7.34 27.81 -18.64
CA SER A 267 8.02 28.83 -17.83
C SER A 267 9.53 28.60 -17.68
N LEU A 268 10.01 27.37 -17.90
CA LEU A 268 11.42 27.00 -17.84
C LEU A 268 12.11 26.99 -19.21
N ARG A 269 11.41 27.36 -20.28
CA ARG A 269 11.94 27.30 -21.65
C ARG A 269 13.15 28.22 -21.82
N CYS A 270 14.21 27.71 -22.46
CA CYS A 270 15.36 28.52 -22.85
C CYS A 270 14.96 29.55 -23.93
N THR A 271 15.34 30.82 -23.74
CA THR A 271 15.16 31.89 -24.75
C THR A 271 16.30 31.97 -25.77
N GLY A 272 17.37 31.21 -25.56
CA GLY A 272 18.56 31.11 -26.42
C GLY A 272 19.13 29.70 -26.35
N ASP A 273 20.46 29.56 -26.35
CA ASP A 273 21.11 28.26 -26.26
C ASP A 273 20.73 27.50 -24.99
N THR A 274 20.78 26.17 -25.06
CA THR A 274 20.54 25.30 -23.92
C THR A 274 21.55 25.60 -22.81
N SER A 275 21.07 25.79 -21.59
CA SER A 275 21.90 26.06 -20.41
C SER A 275 21.44 25.24 -19.22
N ASP A 276 22.18 25.27 -18.11
CA ASP A 276 21.82 24.52 -16.89
C ASP A 276 20.68 25.16 -16.09
N THR A 277 20.23 26.36 -16.46
CA THR A 277 19.19 27.13 -15.76
C THR A 277 17.85 27.18 -16.49
N CYS A 278 17.73 26.52 -17.65
CA CYS A 278 16.51 26.43 -18.43
C CYS A 278 16.42 25.06 -19.12
N LEU A 279 15.29 24.78 -19.76
CA LEU A 279 14.99 23.53 -20.44
C LEU A 279 14.83 23.75 -21.95
N SER A 280 15.36 22.80 -22.71
CA SER A 280 15.16 22.67 -24.15
C SER A 280 13.70 22.35 -24.50
N GLU A 281 13.29 22.60 -25.74
CA GLU A 281 11.95 22.22 -26.22
C GLU A 281 11.64 20.73 -26.03
N ALA A 282 12.64 19.86 -26.21
CA ALA A 282 12.47 18.43 -26.02
C ALA A 282 12.16 18.09 -24.55
N GLU A 283 12.91 18.67 -23.61
CA GLU A 283 12.68 18.49 -22.16
C GLU A 283 11.33 19.08 -21.72
N ILE A 284 10.94 20.24 -22.24
CA ILE A 284 9.60 20.81 -22.03
C ILE A 284 8.52 19.84 -22.51
N GLY A 285 8.68 19.26 -23.70
CA GLY A 285 7.74 18.28 -24.24
C GLY A 285 7.64 17.00 -23.41
N VAL A 286 8.70 16.57 -22.73
CA VAL A 286 8.64 15.47 -21.75
C VAL A 286 7.75 15.86 -20.57
N LEU A 287 8.01 17.02 -19.97
CA LEU A 287 7.28 17.51 -18.80
C LEU A 287 5.78 17.68 -19.10
N GLU A 288 5.43 18.27 -20.24
CA GLU A 288 4.04 18.43 -20.65
C GLU A 288 3.32 17.08 -20.75
N LYS A 289 3.95 16.08 -21.35
CA LYS A 289 3.37 14.72 -21.46
C LYS A 289 3.29 14.01 -20.11
N TRP A 290 4.31 14.14 -19.26
CA TRP A 290 4.33 13.53 -17.94
C TRP A 290 3.24 14.11 -17.04
N TYR A 291 3.09 15.44 -16.97
CA TYR A 291 2.06 16.08 -16.15
C TYR A 291 0.64 15.90 -16.71
N ALA A 292 0.46 15.83 -18.03
CA ALA A 292 -0.85 15.59 -18.64
C ALA A 292 -1.34 14.14 -18.44
N GLY A 293 -0.43 13.16 -18.46
CA GLY A 293 -0.76 11.74 -18.40
C GLY A 293 -1.10 11.14 -19.78
N PRO A 294 -1.37 9.83 -19.84
CA PRO A 294 -1.57 9.11 -21.10
C PRO A 294 -2.89 9.46 -21.78
N THR A 295 -2.84 9.73 -23.08
CA THR A 295 -4.03 9.93 -23.92
C THR A 295 -4.02 9.05 -25.16
N ASP A 296 -5.20 8.74 -25.69
CA ASP A 296 -5.34 8.17 -27.02
C ASP A 296 -5.12 9.22 -28.14
N ALA A 297 -5.19 8.79 -29.40
CA ALA A 297 -5.03 9.67 -30.56
C ALA A 297 -6.13 10.75 -30.69
N THR A 298 -7.24 10.61 -29.98
CA THR A 298 -8.33 11.60 -29.92
C THR A 298 -8.18 12.61 -28.77
N GLY A 299 -7.12 12.47 -27.96
CA GLY A 299 -6.88 13.28 -26.77
C GLY A 299 -7.67 12.81 -25.54
N ARG A 300 -8.30 11.63 -25.58
CA ARG A 300 -9.02 11.06 -24.44
C ARG A 300 -8.03 10.49 -23.44
N ALA A 301 -8.17 10.83 -22.17
CA ALA A 301 -7.33 10.27 -21.12
C ALA A 301 -7.51 8.75 -21.04
N LEU A 302 -6.40 8.02 -20.92
CA LEU A 302 -6.35 6.56 -20.74
C LEU A 302 -6.10 6.15 -19.29
N TYR A 303 -5.77 7.10 -18.42
CA TYR A 303 -5.61 6.92 -16.98
C TYR A 303 -5.90 8.26 -16.28
N PRO A 304 -6.36 8.27 -15.00
CA PRO A 304 -6.58 9.52 -14.28
C PRO A 304 -5.27 10.27 -14.01
N GLY A 305 -5.12 11.44 -14.63
CA GLY A 305 -3.99 12.34 -14.41
C GLY A 305 -2.63 11.82 -14.88
N GLY A 306 -1.60 12.64 -14.69
CA GLY A 306 -0.20 12.32 -15.00
C GLY A 306 0.66 12.11 -13.76
N ILE A 307 1.96 12.34 -13.91
CA ILE A 307 2.90 12.47 -12.79
C ILE A 307 2.48 13.70 -11.97
N PRO A 308 2.33 13.60 -10.64
CA PRO A 308 1.83 14.72 -9.85
C PRO A 308 2.88 15.82 -9.66
N LEU A 309 2.45 17.07 -9.76
CA LEU A 309 3.28 18.23 -9.41
C LEU A 309 3.66 18.18 -7.93
N GLY A 310 4.93 18.40 -7.60
CA GLY A 310 5.48 18.25 -6.25
C GLY A 310 6.12 16.89 -5.98
N SER A 311 6.13 15.98 -6.98
CA SER A 311 6.86 14.70 -6.90
C SER A 311 8.29 14.75 -7.43
N GLU A 312 8.73 15.90 -7.95
CA GLU A 312 9.97 16.05 -8.72
C GLU A 312 11.21 15.67 -7.91
N ALA A 313 11.19 15.92 -6.59
CA ALA A 313 12.24 15.51 -5.66
C ALA A 313 12.46 13.97 -5.63
N HIS A 314 11.44 13.19 -6.00
CA HIS A 314 11.46 11.72 -5.95
C HIS A 314 11.73 11.10 -7.33
N TRP A 315 11.73 11.89 -8.41
CA TRP A 315 12.02 11.43 -9.77
C TRP A 315 13.37 10.74 -9.95
N PRO A 316 14.46 11.11 -9.25
CA PRO A 316 15.74 10.42 -9.37
C PRO A 316 15.62 8.91 -9.11
N ARG A 317 14.81 8.49 -8.14
CA ARG A 317 14.57 7.07 -7.86
C ARG A 317 13.71 6.41 -8.93
N TRP A 318 12.60 7.07 -9.29
CA TRP A 318 11.52 6.41 -10.03
C TRP A 318 11.60 6.60 -11.53
N LEU A 319 11.95 7.81 -12.01
CA LEU A 319 11.77 8.24 -13.39
C LEU A 319 13.08 8.53 -14.15
N THR A 320 14.08 9.13 -13.49
CA THR A 320 15.29 9.66 -14.16
C THR A 320 16.59 8.92 -13.81
N GLY A 321 16.64 8.15 -12.72
CA GLY A 321 17.80 7.35 -12.30
C GLY A 321 18.73 8.05 -11.30
N LEU A 322 19.49 7.26 -10.55
CA LEU A 322 20.44 7.72 -9.53
C LEU A 322 21.87 7.58 -10.04
N GLY A 323 22.28 8.52 -10.91
CA GLY A 323 23.60 8.49 -11.53
C GLY A 323 23.76 7.26 -12.44
N ASN A 324 24.53 6.27 -11.98
CA ASN A 324 24.77 5.02 -12.72
C ASN A 324 23.66 3.98 -12.56
N ALA A 325 22.74 4.17 -11.60
CA ALA A 325 21.61 3.26 -11.41
C ALA A 325 20.42 3.71 -12.28
N PRO A 326 19.81 2.80 -13.07
CA PRO A 326 18.66 3.13 -13.89
C PRO A 326 17.44 3.47 -13.03
N ALA A 327 16.50 4.22 -13.62
CA ALA A 327 15.18 4.46 -13.05
C ALA A 327 14.41 3.13 -12.84
N ILE A 328 13.62 3.04 -11.77
CA ILE A 328 12.92 1.81 -11.41
C ILE A 328 11.65 1.59 -12.25
N LEU A 329 10.90 2.65 -12.59
CA LEU A 329 9.61 2.54 -13.30
C LEU A 329 9.73 1.77 -14.63
N PRO A 330 10.73 2.04 -15.50
CA PRO A 330 10.88 1.29 -16.76
C PRO A 330 11.09 -0.22 -16.57
N LEU A 331 11.69 -0.65 -15.45
CA LEU A 331 11.91 -2.07 -15.16
C LEU A 331 10.58 -2.80 -14.94
N PHE A 332 9.67 -2.19 -14.18
CA PHE A 332 8.32 -2.71 -13.98
C PHE A 332 7.55 -2.78 -15.29
N SER A 333 7.55 -1.70 -16.08
CA SER A 333 6.81 -1.66 -17.34
C SER A 333 7.30 -2.71 -18.33
N ALA A 334 8.62 -2.89 -18.44
CA ALA A 334 9.22 -3.84 -19.36
C ALA A 334 8.76 -5.27 -19.10
N ASP A 335 8.93 -5.78 -17.88
CA ASP A 335 8.59 -7.15 -17.55
C ASP A 335 7.07 -7.39 -17.51
N PHE A 336 6.30 -6.38 -17.07
CA PHE A 336 4.84 -6.47 -17.13
C PHE A 336 4.36 -6.64 -18.57
N LEU A 337 4.82 -5.82 -19.51
CA LEU A 337 4.41 -5.89 -20.92
C LEU A 337 4.86 -7.20 -21.59
N ARG A 338 6.05 -7.69 -21.25
CA ARG A 338 6.60 -8.94 -21.80
C ARG A 338 5.86 -10.17 -21.33
N TYR A 339 5.45 -10.22 -20.05
CA TYR A 339 5.09 -11.47 -19.39
C TYR A 339 3.73 -11.45 -18.69
N MET A 340 3.19 -10.30 -18.31
CA MET A 340 2.00 -10.23 -17.45
C MET A 340 0.78 -9.57 -18.11
N ALA A 341 0.99 -8.56 -18.96
CA ALA A 341 -0.05 -7.68 -19.49
C ALA A 341 -0.99 -8.36 -20.50
N PHE A 342 -0.50 -9.35 -21.23
CA PHE A 342 -1.24 -10.00 -22.32
C PHE A 342 -1.30 -11.52 -22.16
N TRP A 343 -2.31 -12.11 -22.80
CA TRP A 343 -2.43 -13.55 -22.98
C TRP A 343 -2.77 -13.90 -24.45
N PRO A 344 -1.92 -14.66 -25.16
CA PRO A 344 -0.58 -15.10 -24.74
C PRO A 344 0.39 -13.93 -24.54
N SER A 345 1.43 -14.14 -23.72
CA SER A 345 2.45 -13.12 -23.47
C SER A 345 3.38 -12.94 -24.67
N PRO A 346 3.74 -11.70 -25.05
CA PRO A 346 4.56 -11.44 -26.24
C PRO A 346 6.03 -11.85 -26.08
N GLY A 347 6.52 -12.00 -24.83
CA GLY A 347 7.86 -12.48 -24.55
C GLY A 347 8.94 -11.38 -24.60
N PRO A 348 10.22 -11.76 -24.47
CA PRO A 348 11.34 -10.84 -24.17
C PRO A 348 11.63 -9.79 -25.25
N SER A 349 11.19 -10.01 -26.49
CA SER A 349 11.41 -9.07 -27.61
C SER A 349 10.53 -7.84 -27.54
N TYR A 350 9.44 -7.85 -26.77
CA TYR A 350 8.56 -6.69 -26.62
C TYR A 350 9.29 -5.56 -25.89
N ARG A 351 9.32 -4.36 -26.50
CA ARG A 351 9.91 -3.15 -25.90
C ARG A 351 8.79 -2.25 -25.39
N VAL A 352 9.04 -1.55 -24.29
CA VAL A 352 8.09 -0.59 -23.72
C VAL A 352 7.69 0.49 -24.73
N THR A 353 8.62 0.92 -25.58
CA THR A 353 8.38 1.92 -26.63
C THR A 353 7.50 1.42 -27.78
N ASP A 354 7.31 0.10 -27.91
CA ASP A 354 6.43 -0.52 -28.90
C ASP A 354 4.96 -0.52 -28.46
N PHE A 355 4.64 -0.10 -27.23
CA PHE A 355 3.27 0.01 -26.73
C PHE A 355 2.42 0.93 -27.61
N ASP A 356 1.28 0.39 -28.04
CA ASP A 356 0.30 1.08 -28.87
C ASP A 356 -0.90 1.52 -28.01
N PHE A 357 -0.97 2.82 -27.72
CA PHE A 357 -2.03 3.43 -26.91
C PHE A 357 -3.44 3.31 -27.51
N SER A 358 -3.58 2.96 -28.79
CA SER A 358 -4.86 2.76 -29.45
C SER A 358 -5.35 1.31 -29.44
N VAL A 359 -4.43 0.34 -29.28
CA VAL A 359 -4.73 -1.10 -29.40
C VAL A 359 -4.49 -1.85 -28.09
N ASP A 360 -3.33 -1.64 -27.46
CA ASP A 360 -2.89 -2.45 -26.32
C ASP A 360 -3.76 -2.30 -25.06
N PRO A 361 -4.30 -1.11 -24.72
CA PRO A 361 -5.24 -0.99 -23.59
C PRO A 361 -6.42 -1.97 -23.67
N ALA A 362 -7.03 -2.14 -24.85
CA ALA A 362 -8.14 -3.07 -25.03
C ALA A 362 -7.70 -4.54 -24.93
N ARG A 363 -6.49 -4.87 -25.42
CA ARG A 363 -5.92 -6.23 -25.38
C ARG A 363 -5.67 -6.73 -23.96
N MET A 364 -5.48 -5.84 -22.99
CA MET A 364 -5.26 -6.20 -21.58
C MET A 364 -6.54 -6.49 -20.80
N GLY A 365 -7.73 -6.43 -21.44
CA GLY A 365 -9.02 -6.64 -20.79
C GLY A 365 -9.11 -7.92 -19.92
N PRO A 366 -8.67 -9.10 -20.38
CA PRO A 366 -8.67 -10.31 -19.56
C PRO A 366 -7.78 -10.18 -18.30
N GLN A 367 -6.61 -9.57 -18.42
CA GLN A 367 -5.69 -9.36 -17.30
C GLN A 367 -6.23 -8.33 -16.30
N ALA A 368 -6.91 -7.29 -16.79
CA ALA A 368 -7.57 -6.31 -15.93
C ALA A 368 -8.61 -6.97 -15.01
N GLN A 369 -9.35 -7.99 -15.48
CA GLN A 369 -10.30 -8.74 -14.64
C GLN A 369 -9.62 -9.55 -13.52
N VAL A 370 -8.36 -9.92 -13.70
CA VAL A 370 -7.58 -10.69 -12.72
C VAL A 370 -6.91 -9.76 -11.71
N TYR A 371 -6.24 -8.72 -12.19
CA TYR A 371 -5.33 -7.91 -11.38
C TYR A 371 -6.01 -6.71 -10.72
N ASN A 372 -6.92 -6.04 -11.41
CA ASN A 372 -7.41 -4.74 -10.98
C ASN A 372 -8.40 -4.87 -9.82
N ALA A 373 -8.24 -4.04 -8.79
CA ALA A 373 -9.27 -3.81 -7.77
C ALA A 373 -10.28 -2.75 -8.23
N ALA A 374 -9.86 -1.86 -9.13
CA ALA A 374 -10.73 -0.94 -9.85
C ALA A 374 -10.12 -0.65 -11.22
N THR A 375 -10.94 -0.35 -12.21
CA THR A 375 -10.49 -0.06 -13.58
C THR A 375 -10.97 1.31 -14.00
N TYR A 376 -10.09 2.13 -14.58
CA TYR A 376 -10.50 3.36 -15.23
C TYR A 376 -11.13 3.04 -16.60
N ASP A 377 -12.29 3.62 -16.87
CA ASP A 377 -12.97 3.55 -18.15
C ASP A 377 -12.72 4.86 -18.92
N PRO A 378 -11.86 4.86 -19.96
CA PRO A 378 -11.61 6.04 -20.76
C PRO A 378 -12.86 6.60 -21.44
N ALA A 379 -13.80 5.74 -21.85
CA ALA A 379 -15.01 6.17 -22.54
C ALA A 379 -15.98 6.89 -21.59
N ALA A 380 -16.08 6.41 -20.34
CA ALA A 380 -16.92 7.04 -19.33
C ALA A 380 -16.21 8.17 -18.55
N GLY A 381 -14.88 8.28 -18.65
CA GLY A 381 -14.09 9.22 -17.84
C GLY A 381 -14.22 8.96 -16.34
N SER A 382 -14.42 7.70 -15.94
CA SER A 382 -14.72 7.34 -14.55
C SER A 382 -14.04 6.03 -14.14
N VAL A 383 -13.89 5.84 -12.83
CA VAL A 383 -13.32 4.61 -12.26
C VAL A 383 -14.45 3.67 -11.85
N ARG A 384 -14.27 2.37 -12.11
CA ARG A 384 -15.18 1.31 -11.69
C ARG A 384 -14.47 0.30 -10.78
N PRO A 385 -14.78 0.30 -9.47
CA PRO A 385 -14.41 -0.78 -8.56
C PRO A 385 -14.93 -2.15 -9.02
N VAL A 386 -14.22 -3.24 -8.68
CA VAL A 386 -14.67 -4.60 -9.03
C VAL A 386 -15.93 -5.06 -8.29
N ALA A 387 -16.24 -4.43 -7.16
CA ALA A 387 -17.44 -4.64 -6.35
C ALA A 387 -17.72 -3.36 -5.53
N ASP A 388 -18.84 -3.30 -4.82
CA ASP A 388 -19.07 -2.25 -3.82
C ASP A 388 -18.60 -2.70 -2.41
N LEU A 389 -18.66 -1.78 -1.43
CA LEU A 389 -18.27 -2.06 -0.04
C LEU A 389 -19.45 -2.46 0.86
N SER A 390 -20.63 -2.77 0.33
CA SER A 390 -21.82 -3.08 1.14
C SER A 390 -21.58 -4.28 2.05
N ALA A 391 -21.11 -5.40 1.51
CA ALA A 391 -20.83 -6.60 2.29
C ALA A 391 -19.75 -6.39 3.35
N PHE A 392 -18.74 -5.55 3.05
CA PHE A 392 -17.69 -5.19 4.01
C PHE A 392 -18.21 -4.30 5.13
N ARG A 393 -19.01 -3.29 4.79
CA ARG A 393 -19.73 -2.44 5.75
C ARG A 393 -20.63 -3.27 6.66
N ASP A 394 -21.41 -4.17 6.08
CA ASP A 394 -22.40 -4.98 6.80
C ASP A 394 -21.71 -6.03 7.69
N ALA A 395 -20.47 -6.43 7.36
CA ALA A 395 -19.59 -7.20 8.24
C ALA A 395 -18.92 -6.36 9.34
N GLY A 396 -19.14 -5.03 9.37
CA GLY A 396 -18.55 -4.11 10.34
C GLY A 396 -17.15 -3.61 9.96
N GLY A 397 -16.67 -3.92 8.75
CA GLY A 397 -15.35 -3.58 8.26
C GLY A 397 -15.07 -2.07 8.19
N LYS A 398 -13.80 -1.68 8.33
CA LYS A 398 -13.30 -0.30 8.20
C LYS A 398 -12.10 -0.25 7.26
N LEU A 399 -12.16 0.62 6.25
CA LEU A 399 -11.13 0.81 5.23
C LEU A 399 -10.49 2.18 5.38
N LEU A 400 -9.20 2.23 5.69
CA LEU A 400 -8.40 3.44 5.68
C LEU A 400 -7.52 3.43 4.43
N ILE A 401 -7.74 4.38 3.54
CA ILE A 401 -6.92 4.58 2.34
C ILE A 401 -6.01 5.77 2.60
N TYR A 402 -4.72 5.64 2.34
CA TYR A 402 -3.81 6.79 2.31
C TYR A 402 -3.00 6.80 1.02
N HIS A 403 -2.63 7.99 0.56
CA HIS A 403 -1.78 8.13 -0.62
C HIS A 403 -0.96 9.40 -0.54
N GLY A 404 0.34 9.33 -0.83
CA GLY A 404 1.18 10.50 -1.00
C GLY A 404 0.81 11.31 -2.25
N TRP A 405 0.60 12.61 -2.10
CA TRP A 405 0.43 13.52 -3.25
C TRP A 405 1.71 13.64 -4.09
N GLY A 406 2.86 13.34 -3.51
CA GLY A 406 4.17 13.36 -4.17
C GLY A 406 4.58 12.02 -4.77
N ASP A 407 3.68 11.06 -4.99
CA ASP A 407 4.01 9.73 -5.54
C ASP A 407 4.09 9.75 -7.08
N PRO A 408 5.29 9.63 -7.69
CA PRO A 408 5.43 9.57 -9.15
C PRO A 408 5.31 8.14 -9.71
N LEU A 409 5.24 7.11 -8.86
CA LEU A 409 5.19 5.72 -9.27
C LEU A 409 3.74 5.23 -9.34
N VAL A 410 2.98 5.34 -8.27
CA VAL A 410 1.54 5.07 -8.26
C VAL A 410 0.85 6.42 -8.19
N THR A 411 0.28 6.90 -9.29
CA THR A 411 -0.18 8.29 -9.29
C THR A 411 -1.45 8.47 -8.42
N PRO A 412 -1.51 9.51 -7.57
CA PRO A 412 -2.52 9.65 -6.51
C PRO A 412 -3.94 9.92 -7.02
N PHE A 413 -4.07 10.42 -8.25
CA PHE A 413 -5.35 10.76 -8.87
C PHE A 413 -6.30 9.55 -8.96
N MET A 414 -5.76 8.34 -9.17
CA MET A 414 -6.54 7.10 -9.19
C MET A 414 -7.19 6.80 -7.83
N SER A 415 -6.52 7.10 -6.71
CA SER A 415 -7.10 6.86 -5.38
C SER A 415 -8.24 7.81 -5.06
N VAL A 416 -8.14 9.08 -5.49
CA VAL A 416 -9.25 10.03 -5.38
C VAL A 416 -10.44 9.56 -6.23
N ALA A 417 -10.19 9.24 -7.50
CA ALA A 417 -11.24 8.79 -8.41
C ALA A 417 -11.90 7.48 -7.94
N PHE A 418 -11.13 6.55 -7.37
CA PHE A 418 -11.64 5.32 -6.76
C PHE A 418 -12.52 5.60 -5.54
N TYR A 419 -12.08 6.45 -4.62
CA TYR A 419 -12.87 6.79 -3.43
C TYR A 419 -14.21 7.45 -3.80
N GLU A 420 -14.20 8.35 -4.78
CA GLU A 420 -15.42 8.96 -5.31
C GLU A 420 -16.31 7.94 -6.04
N ALA A 421 -15.72 6.97 -6.76
CA ALA A 421 -16.46 5.90 -7.39
C ALA A 421 -17.13 4.98 -6.36
N LEU A 422 -16.45 4.66 -5.26
CA LEU A 422 -17.04 3.91 -4.15
C LEU A 422 -18.27 4.63 -3.56
N ALA A 423 -18.23 5.96 -3.46
CA ALA A 423 -19.36 6.75 -2.98
C ALA A 423 -20.57 6.67 -3.92
N LYS A 424 -20.32 6.57 -5.24
CA LYS A 424 -21.34 6.43 -6.30
C LYS A 424 -21.91 5.00 -6.42
N GLY A 425 -21.19 3.98 -5.96
CA GLY A 425 -21.59 2.57 -6.07
C GLY A 425 -21.44 2.00 -7.49
N THR A 426 -21.54 0.68 -7.63
CA THR A 426 -21.31 -0.05 -8.90
C THR A 426 -22.57 -0.26 -9.75
N ASP A 427 -23.76 -0.09 -9.18
CA ASP A 427 -25.06 -0.30 -9.82
C ASP A 427 -25.88 1.00 -9.99
N GLY A 428 -25.26 2.15 -9.72
CA GLY A 428 -25.93 3.46 -9.72
C GLY A 428 -26.88 3.67 -8.54
N LYS A 429 -26.98 2.74 -7.58
CA LYS A 429 -27.80 2.88 -6.37
C LYS A 429 -27.05 3.55 -5.21
N GLY A 430 -25.80 3.95 -5.42
CA GLY A 430 -25.03 4.74 -4.45
C GLY A 430 -24.61 3.93 -3.23
N ALA A 431 -23.39 4.14 -2.76
CA ALA A 431 -23.09 3.86 -1.35
C ALA A 431 -23.76 4.89 -0.42
N GLY A 432 -24.71 5.71 -0.91
CA GLY A 432 -25.33 6.82 -0.17
C GLY A 432 -24.49 8.11 -0.15
N GLY A 433 -23.56 8.29 -1.10
CA GLY A 433 -22.67 9.45 -1.18
C GLY A 433 -21.47 9.38 -0.22
N LEU A 434 -20.66 10.44 -0.21
CA LEU A 434 -19.42 10.50 0.58
C LEU A 434 -19.69 10.37 2.09
N ASP A 435 -20.76 10.94 2.60
CA ASP A 435 -21.11 10.87 4.04
C ASP A 435 -21.42 9.44 4.49
N THR A 436 -22.08 8.66 3.65
CA THR A 436 -22.38 7.26 3.95
C THR A 436 -21.14 6.39 3.78
N LEU A 437 -20.34 6.66 2.73
CA LEU A 437 -19.05 5.99 2.53
C LEU A 437 -18.12 6.23 3.73
N ALA A 438 -18.06 7.45 4.28
CA ALA A 438 -17.18 7.86 5.37
C ALA A 438 -17.41 7.11 6.71
N LYS A 439 -18.51 6.33 6.81
CA LYS A 439 -18.78 5.40 7.92
C LYS A 439 -18.02 4.08 7.80
N THR A 440 -17.57 3.74 6.59
CA THR A 440 -16.90 2.48 6.25
C THR A 440 -15.50 2.70 5.68
N ALA A 441 -15.32 3.71 4.82
CA ALA A 441 -14.05 4.01 4.17
C ALA A 441 -13.67 5.50 4.28
N ARG A 442 -12.41 5.79 4.60
CA ARG A 442 -11.86 7.17 4.63
C ARG A 442 -10.56 7.24 3.84
N LEU A 443 -10.40 8.33 3.09
CA LEU A 443 -9.22 8.62 2.27
C LEU A 443 -8.41 9.76 2.89
N PHE A 444 -7.09 9.59 2.99
CA PHE A 444 -6.14 10.56 3.50
C PHE A 444 -5.03 10.83 2.47
N MET A 445 -5.05 12.01 1.85
CA MET A 445 -4.06 12.39 0.86
C MET A 445 -2.92 13.15 1.54
N VAL A 446 -1.72 12.57 1.59
CA VAL A 446 -0.57 13.06 2.37
C VAL A 446 0.31 13.96 1.48
N PRO A 447 0.37 15.28 1.72
CA PRO A 447 1.24 16.19 0.95
C PRO A 447 2.71 15.75 0.93
N GLY A 448 3.33 15.78 -0.25
CA GLY A 448 4.77 15.56 -0.47
C GLY A 448 5.32 14.15 -0.18
N MET A 449 4.55 13.28 0.48
CA MET A 449 4.94 11.88 0.70
C MET A 449 5.17 11.19 -0.65
N ASP A 450 6.33 10.53 -0.79
CA ASP A 450 6.70 9.69 -1.93
C ASP A 450 5.84 8.41 -1.97
N HIS A 451 6.06 7.58 -2.99
CA HIS A 451 5.56 6.22 -3.04
C HIS A 451 5.79 5.46 -1.73
N CYS A 452 4.70 5.16 -1.03
CA CYS A 452 4.70 4.52 0.29
C CYS A 452 5.62 5.19 1.33
N GLY A 453 5.97 6.47 1.15
CA GLY A 453 6.95 7.15 2.01
C GLY A 453 8.36 6.56 1.95
N ILE A 454 8.72 5.87 0.85
CA ILE A 454 10.04 5.26 0.63
C ILE A 454 11.12 6.35 0.45
N GLY A 455 10.84 7.33 -0.40
CA GLY A 455 11.64 8.53 -0.58
C GLY A 455 11.33 9.56 0.50
N THR A 456 12.38 10.18 1.04
CA THR A 456 12.27 11.22 2.08
C THR A 456 12.89 12.56 1.65
N GLU A 457 13.30 12.64 0.38
CA GLU A 457 13.88 13.83 -0.23
C GLU A 457 12.87 14.97 -0.30
N GLY A 458 13.37 16.21 -0.20
CA GLY A 458 12.53 17.40 -0.23
C GLY A 458 11.63 17.56 1.01
N PRO A 459 10.54 18.34 0.90
CA PRO A 459 9.66 18.65 2.01
C PRO A 459 8.66 17.51 2.34
N GLY A 460 8.72 16.38 1.64
CA GLY A 460 7.89 15.21 1.92
C GLY A 460 8.22 14.49 3.22
N ILE A 461 7.40 13.52 3.64
CA ILE A 461 7.61 12.70 4.84
C ILE A 461 7.79 11.21 4.49
N SER A 462 8.42 10.46 5.40
CA SER A 462 8.47 8.99 5.36
C SER A 462 7.14 8.36 5.80
N ASP A 463 7.01 7.05 5.58
CA ASP A 463 5.92 6.21 6.10
C ASP A 463 5.78 6.29 7.63
N THR A 464 6.88 6.37 8.36
CA THR A 464 6.92 6.56 9.81
C THR A 464 6.44 7.94 10.27
N GLY A 465 6.19 8.86 9.35
CA GLY A 465 5.64 10.19 9.62
C GLY A 465 4.14 10.21 9.89
N ILE A 466 3.43 9.10 9.65
CA ILE A 466 1.98 8.94 9.91
C ILE A 466 1.74 7.67 10.75
N ASP A 467 0.57 7.55 11.41
CA ASP A 467 0.16 6.34 12.13
C ASP A 467 -1.29 5.91 11.78
N PRO A 468 -1.50 5.34 10.60
CA PRO A 468 -2.83 4.87 10.20
C PRO A 468 -3.32 3.65 10.99
N LEU A 469 -2.43 2.83 11.57
CA LEU A 469 -2.86 1.64 12.32
C LEU A 469 -3.54 2.03 13.63
N THR A 470 -2.95 2.94 14.40
CA THR A 470 -3.59 3.41 15.64
C THR A 470 -4.93 4.10 15.36
N ALA A 471 -5.02 4.87 14.28
CA ALA A 471 -6.27 5.50 13.86
C ALA A 471 -7.34 4.45 13.47
N LEU A 472 -6.94 3.41 12.74
CA LEU A 472 -7.83 2.33 12.32
C LEU A 472 -8.29 1.46 13.51
N GLU A 473 -7.40 1.14 14.45
CA GLU A 473 -7.74 0.41 15.67
C GLU A 473 -8.85 1.13 16.46
N ARG A 474 -8.69 2.44 16.70
CA ARG A 474 -9.72 3.25 17.37
C ARG A 474 -11.05 3.24 16.60
N TRP A 475 -10.99 3.26 15.28
CA TRP A 475 -12.20 3.21 14.48
C TRP A 475 -12.93 1.86 14.58
N VAL A 476 -12.18 0.77 14.49
CA VAL A 476 -12.73 -0.60 14.54
C VAL A 476 -13.23 -0.95 15.94
N GLU A 477 -12.50 -0.55 16.98
CA GLU A 477 -12.72 -1.02 18.36
C GLU A 477 -13.58 -0.06 19.19
N ALA A 478 -13.46 1.26 18.96
CA ALA A 478 -14.19 2.28 19.71
C ALA A 478 -15.24 3.03 18.86
N GLY A 479 -15.34 2.74 17.55
CA GLY A 479 -16.23 3.47 16.64
C GLY A 479 -15.76 4.89 16.33
N GLU A 480 -14.54 5.24 16.72
CA GLU A 480 -13.98 6.58 16.57
C GLU A 480 -13.38 6.77 15.17
N ALA A 481 -14.21 7.18 14.23
CA ALA A 481 -13.79 7.37 12.84
C ALA A 481 -12.80 8.54 12.70
N PRO A 482 -11.58 8.33 12.15
CA PRO A 482 -10.51 9.33 12.15
C PRO A 482 -10.85 10.52 11.25
N ARG A 483 -10.97 11.72 11.83
CA ARG A 483 -11.23 12.96 11.06
C ARG A 483 -9.97 13.47 10.34
N GLU A 484 -8.82 13.15 10.92
CA GLU A 484 -7.50 13.48 10.40
C GLU A 484 -6.49 12.43 10.84
N LEU A 485 -5.37 12.36 10.12
CA LEU A 485 -4.12 11.79 10.61
C LEU A 485 -3.15 12.94 10.89
N VAL A 486 -2.17 12.73 11.75
CA VAL A 486 -1.07 13.69 11.91
C VAL A 486 0.09 13.23 11.05
N MET A 487 0.56 14.09 10.14
CA MET A 487 1.82 13.91 9.44
C MET A 487 2.93 14.68 10.15
N THR A 488 4.07 14.04 10.38
CA THR A 488 5.23 14.62 11.07
C THR A 488 6.48 14.44 10.23
N LYS A 489 7.14 15.54 9.86
CA LYS A 489 8.50 15.48 9.32
C LYS A 489 9.48 15.38 10.47
N ARG A 490 10.41 14.45 10.36
CA ARG A 490 11.50 14.25 11.32
C ARG A 490 12.84 14.50 10.66
N ASP A 491 13.80 14.97 11.44
CA ASP A 491 15.21 15.01 11.03
C ASP A 491 15.86 13.63 11.15
N ALA A 492 17.14 13.53 10.79
CA ALA A 492 17.91 12.29 10.87
C ALA A 492 18.06 11.75 12.32
N GLY A 493 17.91 12.61 13.33
CA GLY A 493 17.92 12.22 14.74
C GLY A 493 16.54 11.81 15.27
N GLY A 494 15.49 11.89 14.45
CA GLY A 494 14.11 11.56 14.82
C GLY A 494 13.33 12.70 15.47
N ALA A 495 13.94 13.88 15.65
CA ALA A 495 13.26 15.04 16.21
C ALA A 495 12.25 15.62 15.20
N ALA A 496 11.07 16.03 15.69
CA ALA A 496 10.05 16.61 14.82
C ALA A 496 10.51 17.99 14.34
N GLN A 497 10.53 18.19 13.02
CA GLN A 497 10.81 19.47 12.38
C GLN A 497 9.52 20.29 12.26
N TRP A 498 8.43 19.63 11.85
CA TRP A 498 7.08 20.20 11.79
C TRP A 498 6.04 19.09 11.75
N SER A 499 4.79 19.45 12.07
CA SER A 499 3.64 18.56 12.02
C SER A 499 2.41 19.30 11.51
N ARG A 500 1.53 18.58 10.81
CA ARG A 500 0.25 19.13 10.34
C ARG A 500 -0.82 18.04 10.21
N PRO A 501 -2.10 18.40 10.21
CA PRO A 501 -3.15 17.43 9.93
C PRO A 501 -3.15 17.04 8.44
N VAL A 502 -3.44 15.76 8.20
CA VAL A 502 -3.88 15.18 6.93
C VAL A 502 -5.36 14.91 7.08
N CYS A 503 -6.18 15.70 6.39
CA CYS A 503 -7.63 15.65 6.56
C CYS A 503 -8.26 14.45 5.83
N ALA A 504 -9.36 13.95 6.37
CA ALA A 504 -10.20 13.00 5.66
C ALA A 504 -10.83 13.67 4.44
N TYR A 505 -10.51 13.18 3.24
CA TYR A 505 -11.05 13.69 1.98
C TYR A 505 -12.60 13.72 2.01
N PRO A 506 -13.26 14.79 1.50
CA PRO A 506 -12.69 15.89 0.72
C PRO A 506 -12.21 17.10 1.54
N GLN A 507 -12.17 17.00 2.87
CA GLN A 507 -11.67 18.10 3.70
C GLN A 507 -10.19 18.37 3.41
N VAL A 508 -9.80 19.63 3.58
CA VAL A 508 -8.41 20.08 3.38
C VAL A 508 -7.94 20.87 4.60
N PRO A 509 -6.63 20.89 4.88
CA PRO A 509 -6.09 21.74 5.93
C PRO A 509 -6.31 23.22 5.60
N ARG A 510 -6.93 23.98 6.50
CA ARG A 510 -7.15 25.43 6.40
C ARG A 510 -6.48 26.15 7.58
N PRO A 511 -5.94 27.37 7.39
CA PRO A 511 -5.44 28.18 8.49
C PRO A 511 -6.52 28.48 9.52
N GLU A 512 -6.24 28.20 10.79
CA GLU A 512 -7.09 28.58 11.93
C GLU A 512 -6.18 29.09 13.06
N GLY A 513 -6.23 30.40 13.33
CA GLY A 513 -5.30 31.07 14.25
C GLY A 513 -3.84 30.89 13.80
N ALA A 514 -3.02 30.32 14.67
CA ALA A 514 -1.60 30.03 14.39
C ALA A 514 -1.36 28.61 13.83
N GLY A 515 -2.42 27.82 13.58
CA GLY A 515 -2.33 26.42 13.18
C GLY A 515 -3.15 26.09 11.91
N LEU A 516 -3.30 24.79 11.66
CA LEU A 516 -4.12 24.24 10.59
C LEU A 516 -5.22 23.36 11.18
N THR A 517 -6.42 23.45 10.62
CA THR A 517 -7.59 22.65 10.97
C THR A 517 -8.19 21.99 9.74
N CYS A 518 -8.87 20.86 9.90
CA CYS A 518 -9.59 20.23 8.80
C CYS A 518 -10.95 20.87 8.59
N ALA A 519 -11.15 21.44 7.40
CA ALA A 519 -12.39 22.07 7.01
C ALA A 519 -12.79 21.68 5.58
N ALA A 520 -14.02 22.03 5.19
CA ALA A 520 -14.50 21.83 3.83
C ALA A 520 -13.55 22.51 2.79
N PRO A 521 -13.42 21.92 1.59
CA PRO A 521 -12.53 22.41 0.54
C PRO A 521 -12.92 23.77 -0.02
#